data_AF-K6Z078-F1
#
_entry.id   AF-K6Z078-F1
#
_cell.length_a   1.000
_cell.length_b   1.000
_cell.length_c   1.000
_cell.angle_alpha   90.00
_cell.angle_beta   90.00
_cell.angle_gamma   90.00
#
_symmetry.space_group_name_H-M   'P 1'
#
loop_
_entity.id
_entity.type
_entity.pdbx_description
1 polymer ?
#
loop_
_entity_poly.entity_id
_entity_poly.type
_entity_poly.pdbx_seq_one_letter_code
_entity_poly.pdbx_strand_id
1 'polypeptide(L)'
;MRFCQSLMIELSNHIGEDTDIPAGDIGVGGREISFLFGQYKRLKNRFVVTLTGKGLSYGGSLIRTEATGYGVVYFTQHMLNMRNEN
;
A
#
# COMPACT_ATOMS: atom_id res chain seq x y z
N MET A 1 11.75 12.80 -1.74
CA MET A 1 12.73 11.76 -2.12
C MET A 1 13.78 11.50 -1.04
N ARG A 2 14.71 12.45 -0.73
CA ARG A 2 15.82 12.21 0.23
C ARG A 2 15.35 11.73 1.61
N PHE A 3 14.28 12.32 2.15
CA PHE A 3 13.69 11.89 3.42
C PHE A 3 13.26 10.42 3.39
N CYS A 4 12.47 10.01 2.37
CA CYS A 4 12.04 8.62 2.21
C CYS A 4 13.23 7.65 2.11
N GLN A 5 14.29 8.04 1.38
CA GLN A 5 15.50 7.22 1.26
C GLN A 5 16.22 7.09 2.60
N SER A 6 16.33 8.18 3.36
CA SER A 6 16.93 8.17 4.71
C SER A 6 16.12 7.30 5.67
N LEU A 7 14.80 7.45 5.68
CA LEU A 7 13.90 6.65 6.51
C LEU A 7 14.04 5.15 6.20
N MET A 8 14.07 4.81 4.92
CA MET A 8 14.13 3.40 4.49
C MET A 8 15.49 2.74 4.72
N ILE A 9 16.58 3.51 4.93
CA ILE A 9 17.87 2.93 5.35
C ILE A 9 17.70 2.17 6.67
N GLU A 10 17.00 2.75 7.64
CA GLU A 10 16.75 2.08 8.92
C GLU A 10 15.55 1.13 8.84
N LEU A 11 14.40 1.61 8.33
CA LEU A 11 13.16 0.84 8.33
C LEU A 11 13.30 -0.51 7.59
N SER A 12 14.14 -0.60 6.56
CA SER A 12 14.34 -1.84 5.80
C SER A 12 14.87 -3.01 6.62
N ASN A 13 15.46 -2.77 7.80
CA ASN A 13 15.93 -3.83 8.68
C ASN A 13 14.80 -4.53 9.46
N HIS A 14 13.63 -3.88 9.51
CA HIS A 14 12.50 -4.31 10.35
C HIS A 14 11.27 -4.74 9.54
N ILE A 15 11.29 -4.54 8.22
CA ILE A 15 10.17 -4.88 7.32
C ILE A 15 10.57 -5.93 6.28
N GLY A 16 9.59 -6.70 5.82
CA GLY A 16 9.79 -7.84 4.93
C GLY A 16 8.45 -8.42 4.48
N GLU A 17 8.45 -9.16 3.37
CA GLU A 17 7.24 -9.76 2.81
C GLU A 17 6.48 -10.68 3.78
N ASP A 18 7.20 -11.30 4.72
CA ASP A 18 6.66 -12.20 5.74
C ASP A 18 6.83 -11.65 7.16
N THR A 19 7.05 -10.33 7.32
CA THR A 19 7.33 -9.71 8.62
C THR A 19 6.44 -8.50 8.87
N ASP A 20 6.56 -7.48 8.03
CA ASP A 20 5.75 -6.26 8.11
C ASP A 20 5.68 -5.62 6.72
N ILE A 21 4.47 -5.25 6.29
CA ILE A 21 4.17 -4.74 4.95
C ILE A 21 3.50 -3.35 5.06
N PRO A 22 4.28 -2.26 5.12
CA PRO A 22 3.72 -0.92 5.25
C PRO A 22 2.93 -0.45 4.00
N ALA A 23 2.16 0.63 4.20
CA ALA A 23 1.32 1.25 3.17
C ALA A 23 1.45 2.78 3.19
N GLY A 24 0.67 3.45 2.32
CA GLY A 24 0.52 4.90 2.34
C GLY A 24 -0.57 5.36 3.31
N ASP A 25 -0.50 6.61 3.74
CA ASP A 25 -1.46 7.29 4.61
C ASP A 25 -1.36 8.81 4.38
N ILE A 26 -1.90 9.64 5.28
CA ILE A 26 -1.75 11.10 5.26
C ILE A 26 -0.26 11.46 5.21
N GLY A 27 0.14 12.18 4.16
CA GLY A 27 1.53 12.57 3.92
C GLY A 27 2.39 11.52 3.21
N VAL A 28 1.87 10.31 2.96
CA VAL A 28 2.57 9.23 2.23
C VAL A 28 1.68 8.73 1.09
N GLY A 29 1.79 9.39 -0.07
CA GLY A 29 1.06 9.01 -1.28
C GLY A 29 1.82 8.01 -2.16
N GLY A 30 1.30 7.77 -3.36
CA GLY A 30 1.96 6.90 -4.35
C GLY A 30 3.38 7.37 -4.72
N ARG A 31 3.64 8.67 -4.66
CA ARG A 31 4.97 9.24 -4.87
C ARG A 31 5.96 8.82 -3.78
N GLU A 32 5.58 8.96 -2.51
CA GLU A 32 6.41 8.57 -1.38
C GLU A 32 6.62 7.06 -1.33
N ILE A 33 5.57 6.26 -1.57
CA ILE A 33 5.67 4.78 -1.70
C ILE A 33 6.66 4.39 -2.79
N SER A 34 6.68 5.10 -3.94
CA SER A 34 7.65 4.83 -5.01
C SER A 34 9.09 5.03 -4.54
N PHE A 35 9.37 6.10 -3.78
CA PHE A 35 10.70 6.37 -3.24
C PHE A 35 11.12 5.36 -2.16
N LEU A 36 10.19 5.00 -1.28
CA LEU A 36 10.42 4.01 -0.21
C LEU A 36 10.70 2.62 -0.82
N PHE A 37 9.86 2.16 -1.75
CA PHE A 37 10.05 0.87 -2.41
C PHE A 37 11.34 0.82 -3.23
N GLY A 38 11.66 1.89 -3.97
CA GLY A 38 12.90 1.99 -4.73
C GLY A 38 14.13 1.86 -3.83
N GLN A 39 14.12 2.51 -2.66
CA GLN A 39 15.21 2.39 -1.70
C GLN A 39 15.28 1.02 -1.04
N TYR A 40 14.14 0.43 -0.65
CA TYR A 40 14.09 -0.92 -0.09
C TYR A 40 14.70 -1.93 -1.06
N LYS A 41 14.25 -1.90 -2.33
CA LYS A 41 14.78 -2.77 -3.39
C LYS A 41 16.29 -2.62 -3.56
N ARG A 42 16.79 -1.38 -3.52
CA ARG A 42 18.24 -1.09 -3.63
C ARG A 42 19.03 -1.67 -2.45
N LEU A 43 18.50 -1.62 -1.24
CA LEU A 43 19.18 -2.09 -0.02
C LEU A 43 19.14 -3.62 0.12
N LYS A 44 18.01 -4.25 -0.18
CA LYS A 44 17.82 -5.70 -0.03
C LYS A 44 18.17 -6.51 -1.29
N ASN A 45 18.34 -5.84 -2.44
CA ASN A 45 18.58 -6.47 -3.73
C ASN A 45 17.52 -7.54 -4.10
N ARG A 46 16.26 -7.30 -3.73
CA ARG A 46 15.13 -8.23 -3.95
C ARG A 46 13.91 -7.45 -4.39
N PHE A 47 13.17 -8.00 -5.34
CA PHE A 47 11.85 -7.50 -5.73
C PHE A 47 10.77 -8.38 -5.09
N VAL A 48 10.23 -7.92 -3.97
CA VAL A 48 9.23 -8.63 -3.15
C VAL A 48 8.13 -7.65 -2.72
N VAL A 49 6.98 -8.17 -2.30
CA VAL A 49 5.81 -7.34 -1.91
C VAL A 49 5.97 -6.83 -0.47
N THR A 50 6.95 -5.96 -0.23
CA THR A 50 7.19 -5.35 1.10
C THR A 50 6.39 -4.08 1.34
N LEU A 51 5.83 -3.47 0.29
CA LEU A 51 4.95 -2.30 0.41
C LEU A 51 3.68 -2.50 -0.42
N THR A 52 2.54 -2.12 0.13
CA THR A 52 1.28 -1.99 -0.62
C THR A 52 1.09 -0.56 -1.13
N GLY A 53 0.13 -0.36 -2.04
CA GLY A 53 -0.09 0.96 -2.66
C GLY A 53 0.96 1.36 -3.70
N LYS A 54 1.70 0.38 -4.24
CA LYS A 54 2.64 0.54 -5.36
C LYS A 54 1.90 0.96 -6.64
N GLY A 55 2.61 1.63 -7.54
CA GLY A 55 2.15 1.91 -8.90
C GLY A 55 2.01 0.64 -9.73
N LEU A 56 1.09 0.65 -10.69
CA LEU A 56 0.75 -0.53 -11.52
C LEU A 56 1.96 -1.10 -12.27
N SER A 57 2.89 -0.25 -12.71
CA SER A 57 4.10 -0.66 -13.44
C SER A 57 5.10 -1.45 -12.59
N TYR A 58 4.93 -1.55 -11.27
CA TYR A 58 5.87 -2.25 -10.39
C TYR A 58 5.16 -3.01 -9.24
N GLY A 59 4.05 -3.68 -9.56
CA GLY A 59 3.36 -4.59 -8.63
C GLY A 59 2.31 -3.92 -7.76
N GLY A 60 1.72 -2.83 -8.26
CA GLY A 60 0.47 -2.27 -7.75
C GLY A 60 -0.75 -3.09 -8.16
N SER A 61 -1.86 -2.91 -7.44
CA SER A 61 -3.14 -3.54 -7.78
C SER A 61 -4.07 -2.53 -8.45
N LEU A 62 -4.83 -2.99 -9.43
CA LEU A 62 -6.03 -2.29 -9.89
C LEU A 62 -7.03 -2.17 -8.72
N ILE A 63 -7.95 -1.21 -8.82
CA ILE A 63 -8.98 -0.90 -7.81
C ILE A 63 -8.42 -0.36 -6.47
N ARG A 64 -7.10 -0.32 -6.25
CA ARG A 64 -6.52 0.13 -4.96
C ARG A 64 -6.98 1.52 -4.55
N THR A 65 -7.15 2.44 -5.50
CA THR A 65 -7.59 3.82 -5.19
C THR A 65 -9.06 3.85 -4.79
N GLU A 66 -9.87 3.01 -5.42
CA GLU A 66 -11.32 2.93 -5.26
C GLU A 66 -11.74 2.00 -4.11
N ALA A 67 -10.85 1.08 -3.68
CA ALA A 67 -11.14 -0.06 -2.82
C ALA A 67 -11.93 0.31 -1.56
N THR A 68 -11.51 1.35 -0.85
CA THR A 68 -12.20 1.79 0.38
C THR A 68 -13.60 2.32 0.07
N GLY A 69 -13.76 3.15 -0.96
CA GLY A 69 -15.06 3.73 -1.33
C GLY A 69 -16.03 2.65 -1.82
N TYR A 70 -15.58 1.75 -2.69
CA TYR A 70 -16.37 0.60 -3.15
C TYR A 70 -16.73 -0.31 -1.98
N GLY A 71 -15.80 -0.57 -1.07
CA GLY A 71 -16.03 -1.38 0.12
C GLY A 71 -17.14 -0.82 1.01
N VAL A 72 -17.16 0.50 1.26
CA VAL A 72 -18.24 1.15 2.03
C VAL A 72 -19.60 0.97 1.36
N VAL A 73 -19.67 1.18 0.05
CA VAL A 73 -20.92 1.02 -0.71
C VAL A 73 -21.40 -0.43 -0.71
N TYR A 74 -20.50 -1.39 -1.00
CA TYR A 74 -20.85 -2.81 -0.99
C TYR A 74 -21.29 -3.29 0.39
N PHE A 75 -20.60 -2.88 1.45
CA PHE A 75 -20.99 -3.22 2.81
C PHE A 75 -22.39 -2.68 3.15
N THR A 76 -22.65 -1.41 2.82
CA THR A 76 -23.97 -0.78 3.04
C THR A 76 -25.07 -1.48 2.24
N GLN A 77 -24.81 -1.84 0.98
CA GLN A 77 -25.76 -2.59 0.16
C GLN A 77 -26.13 -3.93 0.81
N HIS A 78 -25.15 -4.67 1.32
CA HIS A 78 -25.42 -5.92 2.03
C HIS A 78 -26.22 -5.70 3.32
N MET A 79 -25.99 -4.62 4.05
CA MET A 79 -26.78 -4.27 5.24
C MET A 79 -28.25 -3.99 4.91
N LEU A 80 -28.52 -3.21 3.85
CA LEU A 80 -29.89 -2.89 3.41
C LEU A 80 -30.63 -4.16 2.93
N ASN A 81 -29.94 -4.99 2.13
CA ASN A 81 -30.49 -6.26 1.65
C ASN A 81 -30.89 -7.19 2.82
N MET A 82 -30.09 -7.25 3.88
CA MET A 82 -30.43 -8.07 5.07
C MET A 82 -31.66 -7.56 5.82
N ARG A 83 -31.98 -6.27 5.70
CA ARG A 83 -33.16 -5.66 6.34
C ARG A 83 -34.43 -5.78 5.49
N ASN A 84 -34.37 -6.43 4.31
CA ASN A 84 -35.42 -6.41 3.29
C ASN A 84 -35.83 -4.98 2.87
N GLU A 85 -34.93 -4.00 3.05
CA GLU A 85 -35.10 -2.66 2.50
C GLU A 85 -34.63 -2.71 1.04
N ASN A 86 -35.54 -3.10 0.14
CA ASN A 86 -35.41 -2.99 -1.32
C ASN A 86 -36.62 -2.25 -1.88
#